data_AF-A0A962QXW6-F1
#
_entry.id   AF-A0A962QXW6-F1
#
_cell.length_a   1.000
_cell.length_b   1.000
_cell.length_c   1.000
_cell.angle_alpha   90.00
_cell.angle_beta   90.00
_cell.angle_gamma   90.00
#
_symmetry.space_group_name_H-M   'P 1'
#
loop_
_entity.id
_entity.type
_entity.pdbx_description
1 polymer ?
#
loop_
_entity_poly.entity_id
_entity_poly.type
_entity_poly.pdbx_seq_one_letter_code
_entity_poly.pdbx_strand_id
1 'polypeptide(L)'
;MLHKPVSTAGKRRMAGPLVLATATLLGAVGASATKIETTGKLGSPSATTTIDGKQLPAPQPKFQGVIKDNAVNSTQWWAPRVVPPKDAPNILFIMTDDAGFGIPSTFGGVIPTPTMDRVANAGLRYNRIFSTSLCSPTRAASLTGRNHHSVGFGVIAEQATGYPGYDSVIGVDNATIGRILRDNGYATAWFGKDHNTPTYEASQAGPFTQWPTGMGFDYFYGFVGGDANQWGPNLFRNTTQIYPFNEHKGTLKMDRSDPKAKVWPVTGKESSWNMITAMADDAIDWMYRIHQ
;
A
#
# COMPACT_ATOMS: atom_id res chain seq x y z
N MET A 1 -5.62 30.10 -53.51
CA MET A 1 -4.76 29.65 -54.62
C MET A 1 -3.84 28.56 -54.11
N LEU A 2 -4.00 27.35 -54.65
CA LEU A 2 -3.22 26.16 -54.31
C LEU A 2 -1.77 26.33 -54.77
N HIS A 3 -0.81 25.87 -53.97
CA HIS A 3 0.49 25.43 -54.48
C HIS A 3 0.79 24.02 -53.97
N LYS A 4 0.92 23.12 -54.94
CA LYS A 4 1.25 21.69 -54.79
C LYS A 4 2.74 21.50 -54.50
N PRO A 5 3.13 20.37 -53.89
CA PRO A 5 4.52 20.05 -53.61
C PRO A 5 5.24 19.46 -54.85
N VAL A 6 6.53 19.79 -54.98
CA VAL A 6 7.44 19.23 -56.00
C VAL A 6 8.08 17.96 -55.46
N SER A 7 7.92 16.88 -56.22
CA SER A 7 8.56 15.57 -56.03
C SER A 7 9.90 15.54 -56.76
N THR A 8 10.97 15.13 -56.09
CA THR A 8 12.20 14.66 -56.76
C THR A 8 12.59 13.28 -56.24
N ALA A 9 12.52 12.31 -57.15
CA ALA A 9 12.95 10.94 -56.97
C ALA A 9 14.49 10.86 -56.87
N GLY A 10 14.98 10.27 -55.79
CA GLY A 10 16.39 9.91 -55.58
C GLY A 10 16.56 8.40 -55.48
N LYS A 11 17.53 7.86 -56.22
CA LYS A 11 17.73 6.45 -56.57
C LYS A 11 17.89 5.50 -55.37
N ARG A 12 17.25 4.34 -55.49
CA ARG A 12 17.38 3.14 -54.64
C ARG A 12 18.84 2.66 -54.60
N ARG A 13 19.36 2.39 -53.40
CA ARG A 13 20.45 1.43 -53.16
C ARG A 13 19.89 0.28 -52.32
N MET A 14 19.94 -0.93 -52.86
CA MET A 14 19.57 -2.16 -52.16
C MET A 14 20.67 -2.50 -51.16
N ALA A 15 20.31 -2.58 -49.87
CA ALA A 15 21.10 -3.24 -48.84
C ALA A 15 20.33 -4.49 -48.41
N GLY A 16 21.02 -5.64 -48.43
CA GLY A 16 20.44 -6.97 -48.18
C GLY A 16 19.92 -7.15 -46.74
N PRO A 17 19.19 -8.25 -46.48
CA PRO A 17 18.53 -8.46 -45.20
C PRO A 17 19.58 -8.82 -44.14
N LEU A 18 19.77 -7.93 -43.17
CA LEU A 18 20.48 -8.24 -41.93
C LEU A 18 19.51 -9.02 -41.04
N VAL A 19 19.69 -10.34 -40.98
CA VAL A 19 18.97 -11.21 -40.05
C VAL A 19 19.48 -10.92 -38.64
N LEU A 20 18.74 -10.11 -37.90
CA LEU A 20 19.01 -9.84 -36.48
C LEU A 20 18.40 -11.00 -35.68
N ALA A 21 19.23 -11.93 -35.23
CA ALA A 21 18.82 -12.99 -34.31
C ALA A 21 18.50 -12.38 -32.93
N THR A 22 17.22 -12.10 -32.67
CA THR A 22 16.74 -11.77 -31.33
C THR A 22 16.72 -13.04 -30.49
N ALA A 23 17.73 -13.23 -29.64
CA ALA A 23 17.69 -14.20 -28.56
C ALA A 23 16.77 -13.70 -27.44
N THR A 24 15.49 -14.02 -27.54
CA THR A 24 14.54 -13.90 -26.42
C THR A 24 14.89 -14.96 -25.37
N LEU A 25 15.67 -14.58 -24.34
CA LEU A 25 15.65 -15.30 -23.08
C LEU A 25 14.34 -14.94 -22.35
N LEU A 26 13.27 -15.69 -22.64
CA LEU A 26 12.18 -15.82 -21.68
C LEU A 26 12.72 -16.63 -20.49
N GLY A 27 13.13 -15.94 -19.43
CA GLY A 27 13.24 -16.54 -18.11
C GLY A 27 11.85 -16.96 -17.66
N ALA A 28 11.49 -18.22 -17.88
CA ALA A 28 10.31 -18.81 -17.27
C ALA A 28 10.54 -18.86 -15.75
N VAL A 29 9.98 -17.89 -15.02
CA VAL A 29 9.71 -18.09 -13.60
C VAL A 29 8.59 -19.12 -13.54
N GLY A 30 8.98 -20.40 -13.48
CA GLY A 30 8.04 -21.48 -13.24
C GLY A 30 7.36 -21.23 -11.91
N ALA A 31 6.05 -21.00 -11.95
CA ALA A 31 5.22 -21.10 -10.76
C ALA A 31 5.30 -22.54 -10.27
N SER A 32 6.22 -22.83 -9.35
CA SER A 32 6.17 -24.08 -8.59
C SER A 32 4.81 -24.13 -7.92
N ALA A 33 3.97 -25.08 -8.32
CA ALA A 33 2.73 -25.38 -7.64
C ALA A 33 3.06 -25.65 -6.17
N THR A 34 2.73 -24.71 -5.29
CA THR A 34 3.05 -24.80 -3.88
C THR A 34 2.26 -25.97 -3.32
N LYS A 35 2.96 -27.01 -2.84
CA LYS A 35 2.30 -28.14 -2.20
C LYS A 35 1.56 -27.62 -0.96
N ILE A 36 0.32 -28.05 -0.78
CA ILE A 36 -0.43 -27.73 0.44
C ILE A 36 0.27 -28.45 1.61
N GLU A 37 0.69 -27.67 2.60
CA GLU A 37 1.40 -28.12 3.79
C GLU A 37 0.53 -27.85 5.00
N THR A 38 0.33 -28.87 5.83
CA THR A 38 -0.40 -28.76 7.09
C THR A 38 0.59 -29.00 8.23
N THR A 39 0.58 -28.10 9.22
CA THR A 39 1.40 -28.20 10.43
C THR A 39 0.51 -28.31 11.66
N GLY A 40 0.92 -29.10 12.65
CA GLY A 40 0.14 -29.35 13.86
C GLY A 40 -0.89 -30.47 13.70
N LYS A 41 -1.60 -30.78 14.80
CA LYS A 41 -2.62 -31.84 14.82
C LYS A 41 -3.91 -31.32 14.19
N LEU A 42 -4.31 -31.87 13.04
CA LEU A 42 -5.60 -31.55 12.42
C LEU A 42 -6.76 -31.69 13.41
N GLY A 43 -7.71 -30.76 13.32
CA GLY A 43 -8.84 -30.70 14.26
C GLY A 43 -8.52 -30.03 15.59
N SER A 44 -7.33 -29.45 15.77
CA SER A 44 -6.96 -28.67 16.97
C SER A 44 -6.81 -27.17 16.67
N PRO A 45 -6.94 -26.29 17.69
CA PRO A 45 -6.81 -24.83 17.50
C PRO A 45 -5.44 -24.38 16.98
N SER A 46 -4.39 -25.19 17.16
CA SER A 46 -3.03 -24.86 16.73
C SER A 46 -2.69 -25.35 15.31
N ALA A 47 -3.59 -26.08 14.65
CA ALA A 47 -3.35 -26.56 13.30
C ALA A 47 -3.28 -25.39 12.31
N THR A 48 -2.30 -25.42 11.41
CA THR A 48 -2.17 -24.46 10.32
C THR A 48 -2.06 -25.16 8.98
N THR A 49 -2.43 -24.47 7.90
CA THR A 49 -2.30 -24.99 6.54
C THR A 49 -1.92 -23.89 5.56
N THR A 50 -1.18 -24.22 4.51
CA THR A 50 -1.07 -23.38 3.31
C THR A 50 -2.26 -23.64 2.38
N ILE A 51 -2.46 -22.75 1.40
CA ILE A 51 -3.49 -22.88 0.35
C ILE A 51 -2.85 -22.78 -1.04
N ASP A 52 -3.52 -23.27 -2.08
CA ASP A 52 -3.00 -23.24 -3.46
C ASP A 52 -3.16 -21.88 -4.15
N GLY A 53 -3.86 -20.93 -3.51
CA GLY A 53 -4.06 -19.57 -4.00
C GLY A 53 -5.00 -19.43 -5.20
N LYS A 54 -5.67 -20.49 -5.67
CA LYS A 54 -6.54 -20.43 -6.86
C LYS A 54 -7.87 -19.73 -6.61
N GLN A 55 -8.30 -19.69 -5.35
CA GLN A 55 -9.52 -19.03 -4.92
C GLN A 55 -9.27 -18.33 -3.58
N LEU A 56 -9.61 -17.04 -3.52
CA LEU A 56 -9.58 -16.25 -2.30
C LEU A 56 -10.97 -15.60 -2.08
N PRO A 57 -11.49 -15.59 -0.85
CA PRO A 57 -10.99 -16.35 0.29
C PRO A 57 -11.06 -17.86 0.05
N ALA A 58 -10.19 -18.63 0.69
CA ALA A 58 -10.18 -20.08 0.55
C ALA A 58 -11.54 -20.67 1.00
N PRO A 59 -12.10 -21.67 0.28
CA PRO A 59 -13.32 -22.32 0.69
C PRO A 59 -13.22 -22.88 2.12
N GLN A 60 -14.27 -22.68 2.92
CA GLN A 60 -14.29 -23.23 4.27
C GLN A 60 -14.22 -24.77 4.23
N PRO A 61 -13.28 -25.40 4.96
CA PRO A 61 -13.20 -26.85 4.98
C PRO A 61 -14.41 -27.45 5.68
N LYS A 62 -14.85 -28.62 5.22
CA LYS A 62 -15.95 -29.35 5.86
C LYS A 62 -15.54 -29.72 7.30
N PHE A 63 -16.46 -29.52 8.23
CA PHE A 63 -16.30 -29.98 9.61
C PHE A 63 -16.07 -31.49 9.64
N GLN A 64 -14.98 -31.93 10.29
CA GLN A 64 -14.63 -33.37 10.39
C GLN A 64 -14.88 -33.95 11.79
N GLY A 65 -15.52 -33.18 12.68
CA GLY A 65 -15.98 -33.70 13.95
C GLY A 65 -17.32 -34.44 13.81
N VAL A 66 -17.93 -34.77 14.94
CA VAL A 66 -19.22 -35.46 15.00
C VAL A 66 -20.15 -34.69 15.93
N ILE A 67 -21.32 -34.30 15.42
CA ILE A 67 -22.36 -33.65 16.22
C ILE A 67 -23.36 -34.74 16.64
N LYS A 68 -23.62 -34.86 17.95
CA LYS A 68 -24.65 -35.74 18.54
C LYS A 68 -25.62 -34.92 19.39
N ASP A 69 -26.54 -35.60 20.09
CA ASP A 69 -27.60 -34.97 20.88
C ASP A 69 -27.10 -34.11 22.06
N ASN A 70 -25.84 -34.28 22.48
CA ASN A 70 -25.23 -33.42 23.49
C ASN A 70 -23.72 -33.22 23.24
N ALA A 71 -23.16 -32.18 23.87
CA ALA A 71 -21.76 -31.80 23.70
C ALA A 71 -20.78 -32.88 24.20
N VAL A 72 -21.12 -33.60 25.27
CA VAL A 72 -20.27 -34.66 25.86
C VAL A 72 -20.07 -35.83 24.89
N ASN A 73 -21.11 -36.14 24.12
CA ASN A 73 -21.10 -37.23 23.15
C ASN A 73 -20.62 -36.80 21.76
N SER A 74 -20.37 -35.50 21.56
CA SER A 74 -19.91 -34.91 20.30
C SER A 74 -18.38 -34.85 20.23
N THR A 75 -17.83 -34.92 19.02
CA THR A 75 -16.38 -34.75 18.76
C THR A 75 -16.15 -33.39 18.15
N GLN A 76 -15.42 -32.53 18.85
CA GLN A 76 -15.01 -31.22 18.33
C GLN A 76 -13.97 -31.36 17.22
N TRP A 77 -13.95 -30.40 16.31
CA TRP A 77 -12.94 -30.29 15.29
C TRP A 77 -12.74 -28.82 14.90
N TRP A 78 -11.49 -28.41 14.82
CA TRP A 78 -11.09 -27.07 14.40
C TRP A 78 -10.51 -27.11 12.99
N ALA A 79 -10.99 -26.21 12.12
CA ALA A 79 -10.37 -25.99 10.82
C ALA A 79 -8.95 -25.44 11.00
N PRO A 80 -7.95 -25.91 10.24
CA PRO A 80 -6.61 -25.36 10.31
C PRO A 80 -6.61 -23.90 9.83
N ARG A 81 -5.88 -23.04 10.54
CA ARG A 81 -5.71 -21.63 10.16
C ARG A 81 -4.81 -21.51 8.93
N VAL A 82 -5.22 -20.69 7.96
CA VAL A 82 -4.38 -20.40 6.79
C VAL A 82 -3.15 -19.59 7.21
N VAL A 83 -1.98 -20.03 6.78
CA VAL A 83 -0.70 -19.32 6.98
C VAL A 83 0.07 -19.27 5.66
N PRO A 84 0.98 -18.28 5.48
CA PRO A 84 1.85 -18.25 4.32
C PRO A 84 2.75 -19.51 4.31
N PRO A 85 3.21 -19.96 3.13
CA PRO A 85 4.25 -20.98 3.04
C PRO A 85 5.48 -20.63 3.87
N LYS A 86 6.21 -21.64 4.35
CA LYS A 86 7.35 -21.45 5.27
C LYS A 86 8.41 -20.47 4.75
N ASP A 87 8.68 -20.49 3.45
CA ASP A 87 9.70 -19.65 2.80
C ASP A 87 9.09 -18.42 2.10
N ALA A 88 7.83 -18.08 2.39
CA ALA A 88 7.18 -16.91 1.83
C ALA A 88 7.86 -15.62 2.33
N PRO A 89 8.17 -14.66 1.44
CA PRO A 89 8.89 -13.46 1.84
C PRO A 89 7.99 -12.50 2.61
N ASN A 90 8.59 -11.71 3.50
CA ASN A 90 7.96 -10.50 4.01
C ASN A 90 7.94 -9.42 2.92
N ILE A 91 6.85 -8.67 2.82
CA ILE A 91 6.67 -7.61 1.82
C ILE A 91 6.59 -6.27 2.55
N LEU A 92 7.50 -5.36 2.24
CA LEU A 92 7.49 -3.98 2.71
C LEU A 92 7.33 -3.05 1.52
N PHE A 93 6.22 -2.31 1.48
CA PHE A 93 5.95 -1.31 0.46
C PHE A 93 6.04 0.10 1.06
N ILE A 94 6.96 0.92 0.54
CA ILE A 94 7.20 2.29 1.00
C ILE A 94 6.83 3.23 -0.13
N MET A 95 5.93 4.17 0.14
CA MET A 95 5.52 5.23 -0.79
C MET A 95 5.78 6.60 -0.18
N THR A 96 6.57 7.42 -0.86
CA THR A 96 6.75 8.84 -0.52
C THR A 96 5.73 9.69 -1.26
N ASP A 97 5.19 10.71 -0.59
CA ASP A 97 4.17 11.60 -1.15
C ASP A 97 4.86 12.84 -1.78
N ASP A 98 4.49 13.18 -3.01
CA ASP A 98 5.01 14.33 -3.78
C ASP A 98 6.54 14.42 -3.92
N ALA A 99 7.24 13.28 -3.86
CA ALA A 99 8.67 13.21 -4.12
C ALA A 99 8.97 13.18 -5.62
N GLY A 100 9.41 14.33 -6.18
CA GLY A 100 9.84 14.41 -7.56
C GLY A 100 11.06 13.53 -7.87
N PHE A 101 11.06 12.88 -9.04
CA PHE A 101 12.11 11.93 -9.46
C PHE A 101 13.54 12.50 -9.38
N GLY A 102 13.72 13.77 -9.72
CA GLY A 102 15.03 14.45 -9.72
C GLY A 102 15.45 15.09 -8.39
N ILE A 103 14.69 14.89 -7.31
CA ILE A 103 14.98 15.46 -5.99
C ILE A 103 16.00 14.62 -5.19
N PRO A 104 15.83 13.29 -5.01
CA PRO A 104 16.73 12.48 -4.17
C PRO A 104 18.06 12.14 -4.86
N SER A 105 19.15 12.09 -4.10
CA SER A 105 20.49 11.69 -4.58
C SER A 105 20.50 10.30 -5.22
N THR A 106 19.61 9.41 -4.79
CA THR A 106 19.46 8.04 -5.32
C THR A 106 19.18 7.98 -6.83
N PHE A 107 18.59 9.03 -7.39
CA PHE A 107 18.31 9.20 -8.81
C PHE A 107 19.04 10.41 -9.44
N GLY A 108 20.10 10.92 -8.78
CA GLY A 108 20.94 12.01 -9.27
C GLY A 108 20.52 13.42 -8.83
N GLY A 109 19.58 13.53 -7.88
CA GLY A 109 19.17 14.80 -7.30
C GLY A 109 20.12 15.36 -6.25
N VAL A 110 19.85 16.59 -5.79
CA VAL A 110 20.73 17.33 -4.86
C VAL A 110 20.47 17.03 -3.39
N ILE A 111 19.33 16.41 -3.04
CA ILE A 111 18.97 16.12 -1.65
C ILE A 111 19.59 14.78 -1.24
N PRO A 112 20.51 14.74 -0.26
CA PRO A 112 21.12 13.49 0.18
C PRO A 112 20.08 12.54 0.78
N THR A 113 20.03 11.31 0.27
CA THR A 113 19.14 10.23 0.74
C THR A 113 19.92 8.94 1.02
N PRO A 114 20.88 8.95 1.98
CA PRO A 114 21.84 7.86 2.17
C PRO A 114 21.18 6.51 2.48
N THR A 115 20.05 6.50 3.20
CA THR A 115 19.30 5.26 3.46
C THR A 115 18.69 4.68 2.19
N MET A 116 18.15 5.52 1.30
CA MET A 116 17.62 5.07 0.01
C MET A 116 18.74 4.64 -0.93
N ASP A 117 19.89 5.33 -0.91
CA ASP A 117 21.09 4.97 -1.66
C ASP A 117 21.57 3.57 -1.26
N ARG A 118 21.60 3.27 0.04
CA ARG A 118 21.97 1.94 0.55
C ARG A 118 21.03 0.85 0.03
N VAL A 119 19.72 1.06 0.05
CA VAL A 119 18.73 0.09 -0.46
C VAL A 119 18.89 -0.10 -1.96
N ALA A 120 19.01 0.98 -2.71
CA ALA A 120 19.20 0.96 -4.15
C ALA A 120 20.49 0.26 -4.59
N ASN A 121 21.59 0.41 -3.85
CA ASN A 121 22.86 -0.25 -4.14
C ASN A 121 22.84 -1.75 -3.80
N ALA A 122 21.95 -2.19 -2.93
CA ALA A 122 21.76 -3.60 -2.57
C ALA A 122 20.71 -4.33 -3.43
N GLY A 123 20.07 -3.62 -4.37
CA GLY A 123 18.93 -4.16 -5.12
C GLY A 123 18.80 -3.59 -6.54
N LEU A 124 17.57 -3.57 -7.03
CA LEU A 124 17.23 -3.06 -8.36
C LEU A 124 16.74 -1.61 -8.28
N ARG A 125 17.09 -0.83 -9.31
CA ARG A 125 16.56 0.52 -9.54
C ARG A 125 15.86 0.57 -10.88
N TYR A 126 14.70 1.22 -10.90
CA TYR A 126 13.92 1.44 -12.11
C TYR A 126 13.85 2.94 -12.41
N ASN A 127 14.12 3.31 -13.66
CA ASN A 127 14.04 4.69 -14.16
C ASN A 127 12.78 4.94 -15.02
N ARG A 128 11.88 3.94 -15.09
CA ARG A 128 10.62 3.96 -15.84
C ARG A 128 9.50 3.38 -14.97
N ILE A 129 9.17 4.10 -13.90
CA ILE A 129 8.00 3.86 -13.06
C ILE A 129 7.05 5.02 -13.28
N PHE A 130 5.77 4.71 -13.48
CA PHE A 130 4.72 5.70 -13.70
C PHE A 130 3.68 5.57 -12.59
N SER A 131 3.36 6.70 -11.96
CA SER A 131 2.16 6.88 -11.14
C SER A 131 1.07 7.56 -11.99
N THR A 132 -0.10 7.76 -11.39
CA THR A 132 -1.04 8.76 -11.94
C THR A 132 -0.55 10.17 -11.57
N SER A 133 -1.28 11.21 -12.01
CA SER A 133 -0.99 12.61 -11.65
C SER A 133 -1.48 13.02 -10.26
N LEU A 134 -2.19 12.13 -9.53
CA LEU A 134 -2.83 12.45 -8.25
C LEU A 134 -2.59 11.33 -7.22
N CYS A 135 -2.69 11.69 -5.95
CA CYS A 135 -2.48 10.82 -4.79
C CYS A 135 -3.50 9.67 -4.71
N SER A 136 -4.80 9.95 -4.47
CA SER A 136 -5.81 8.89 -4.35
C SER A 136 -5.85 7.95 -5.55
N PRO A 137 -5.80 8.42 -6.82
CA PRO A 137 -5.78 7.54 -7.98
C PRO A 137 -4.53 6.64 -8.06
N THR A 138 -3.34 7.16 -7.72
CA THR A 138 -2.12 6.34 -7.67
C THR A 138 -2.22 5.25 -6.60
N ARG A 139 -2.75 5.59 -5.43
CA ARG A 139 -2.90 4.66 -4.31
C ARG A 139 -3.97 3.60 -4.60
N ALA A 140 -5.08 3.99 -5.22
CA ALA A 140 -6.11 3.05 -5.68
C ALA A 140 -5.53 2.04 -6.69
N ALA A 141 -4.80 2.53 -7.70
CA ALA A 141 -4.15 1.66 -8.67
C ALA A 141 -3.10 0.74 -8.02
N SER A 142 -2.37 1.22 -7.01
CA SER A 142 -1.39 0.42 -6.26
C SER A 142 -2.08 -0.67 -5.41
N LEU A 143 -3.22 -0.33 -4.80
CA LEU A 143 -4.00 -1.26 -3.98
C LEU A 143 -4.62 -2.37 -4.80
N THR A 144 -5.18 -2.07 -5.96
CA THR A 144 -6.00 -3.02 -6.71
C THR A 144 -5.30 -3.62 -7.93
N GLY A 145 -4.17 -3.04 -8.37
CA GLY A 145 -3.52 -3.39 -9.62
C GLY A 145 -4.36 -3.06 -10.87
N ARG A 146 -5.32 -2.13 -10.75
CA ARG A 146 -6.28 -1.77 -11.82
C ARG A 146 -6.16 -0.31 -12.21
N ASN A 147 -6.71 0.04 -13.37
CA ASN A 147 -6.90 1.43 -13.74
C ASN A 147 -7.78 2.13 -12.69
N HIS A 148 -7.32 3.27 -12.18
CA HIS A 148 -7.97 4.01 -11.10
C HIS A 148 -9.40 4.48 -11.43
N HIS A 149 -9.71 4.76 -12.70
CA HIS A 149 -11.10 5.04 -13.12
C HIS A 149 -12.02 3.83 -12.99
N SER A 150 -11.50 2.61 -13.15
CA SER A 150 -12.29 1.37 -13.03
C SER A 150 -12.57 0.96 -11.58
N VAL A 151 -12.01 1.70 -10.61
CA VAL A 151 -12.13 1.42 -9.17
C VAL A 151 -12.62 2.64 -8.38
N GLY A 152 -13.30 3.59 -9.03
CA GLY A 152 -13.94 4.74 -8.37
C GLY A 152 -13.04 5.96 -8.14
N PHE A 153 -11.75 5.88 -8.47
CA PHE A 153 -10.76 6.93 -8.20
C PHE A 153 -10.30 7.66 -9.47
N GLY A 154 -11.23 8.25 -10.21
CA GLY A 154 -10.91 9.16 -11.32
C GLY A 154 -10.31 10.50 -10.88
N VAL A 155 -10.42 10.85 -9.60
CA VAL A 155 -9.92 12.08 -8.97
C VAL A 155 -9.62 11.81 -7.48
N ILE A 156 -9.14 12.82 -6.75
CA ILE A 156 -8.92 12.72 -5.29
C ILE A 156 -10.25 12.52 -4.53
N ALA A 157 -10.19 11.86 -3.37
CA ALA A 157 -11.37 11.48 -2.59
C ALA A 157 -12.25 12.68 -2.15
N GLU A 158 -11.66 13.85 -2.01
CA GLU A 158 -12.33 15.12 -1.68
C GLU A 158 -13.20 15.65 -2.83
N GLN A 159 -12.97 15.20 -4.06
CA GLN A 159 -13.69 15.61 -5.26
C GLN A 159 -14.58 14.50 -5.82
N ALA A 160 -14.99 13.56 -4.96
CA ALA A 160 -15.89 12.49 -5.33
C ALA A 160 -17.21 13.04 -5.90
N THR A 161 -17.77 12.34 -6.89
CA THR A 161 -19.04 12.66 -7.53
C THR A 161 -19.87 11.39 -7.72
N GLY A 162 -21.15 11.52 -8.07
CA GLY A 162 -22.00 10.37 -8.41
C GLY A 162 -21.75 9.76 -9.80
N TYR A 163 -20.76 10.24 -10.56
CA TYR A 163 -20.46 9.68 -11.87
C TYR A 163 -19.66 8.37 -11.77
N PRO A 164 -19.92 7.39 -12.65
CA PRO A 164 -19.19 6.12 -12.65
C PRO A 164 -17.67 6.33 -12.72
N GLY A 165 -16.95 5.73 -11.78
CA GLY A 165 -15.49 5.82 -11.69
C GLY A 165 -14.95 7.04 -10.94
N TYR A 166 -15.82 7.88 -10.36
CA TYR A 166 -15.46 9.09 -9.61
C TYR A 166 -16.11 9.16 -8.22
N ASP A 167 -16.74 8.08 -7.76
CA ASP A 167 -17.44 8.01 -6.47
C ASP A 167 -16.52 7.76 -5.27
N SER A 168 -15.23 7.47 -5.50
CA SER A 168 -14.24 7.09 -4.49
C SER A 168 -14.58 5.80 -3.74
N VAL A 169 -15.31 4.88 -4.38
CA VAL A 169 -15.65 3.57 -3.81
C VAL A 169 -14.90 2.46 -4.55
N ILE A 170 -14.03 1.74 -3.84
CA ILE A 170 -13.45 0.50 -4.37
C ILE A 170 -14.50 -0.60 -4.21
N GLY A 171 -15.08 -1.01 -5.33
CA GLY A 171 -16.09 -2.08 -5.37
C GLY A 171 -15.55 -3.44 -4.89
N VAL A 172 -16.46 -4.28 -4.38
CA VAL A 172 -16.12 -5.60 -3.78
C VAL A 172 -15.42 -6.57 -4.75
N ASP A 173 -15.65 -6.42 -6.05
CA ASP A 173 -15.02 -7.23 -7.11
C ASP A 173 -13.58 -6.77 -7.44
N ASN A 174 -13.12 -5.67 -6.83
CA ASN A 174 -11.80 -5.11 -6.99
C ASN A 174 -10.95 -5.40 -5.74
N ALA A 175 -10.61 -6.69 -5.54
CA ALA A 175 -9.79 -7.11 -4.42
C ALA A 175 -8.51 -6.28 -4.29
N THR A 176 -8.23 -5.81 -3.08
CA THR A 176 -6.99 -5.10 -2.76
C THR A 176 -5.86 -6.07 -2.46
N ILE A 177 -4.63 -5.62 -2.60
CA ILE A 177 -3.43 -6.37 -2.21
C ILE A 177 -3.45 -6.72 -0.72
N GLY A 178 -3.99 -5.84 0.13
CA GLY A 178 -4.21 -6.14 1.55
C GLY A 178 -5.08 -7.38 1.72
N ARG A 179 -6.24 -7.42 1.03
CA ARG A 179 -7.14 -8.57 1.10
C ARG A 179 -6.51 -9.85 0.55
N ILE A 180 -5.83 -9.76 -0.59
CA ILE A 180 -5.15 -10.89 -1.21
C ILE A 180 -4.08 -11.47 -0.26
N LEU A 181 -3.23 -10.63 0.32
CA LEU A 181 -2.18 -11.08 1.23
C LEU A 181 -2.76 -11.68 2.51
N ARG A 182 -3.71 -10.98 3.14
CA ARG A 182 -4.33 -11.42 4.39
C ARG A 182 -5.09 -12.73 4.23
N ASP A 183 -5.84 -12.89 3.14
CA ASP A 183 -6.56 -14.14 2.87
C ASP A 183 -5.61 -15.31 2.50
N ASN A 184 -4.35 -15.02 2.16
CA ASN A 184 -3.24 -16.00 2.08
C ASN A 184 -2.50 -16.19 3.43
N GLY A 185 -3.02 -15.63 4.53
CA GLY A 185 -2.52 -15.83 5.88
C GLY A 185 -1.44 -14.83 6.33
N TYR A 186 -1.09 -13.83 5.51
CA TYR A 186 -0.15 -12.79 5.95
C TYR A 186 -0.77 -11.91 7.03
N ALA A 187 0.06 -11.50 8.00
CA ALA A 187 -0.26 -10.34 8.84
C ALA A 187 -0.09 -9.07 8.02
N THR A 188 -1.09 -8.19 8.02
CA THR A 188 -1.12 -7.02 7.14
C THR A 188 -1.29 -5.73 7.94
N ALA A 189 -0.50 -4.71 7.63
CA ALA A 189 -0.60 -3.41 8.28
C ALA A 189 -0.32 -2.25 7.33
N TRP A 190 -0.96 -1.11 7.60
CA TRP A 190 -0.75 0.15 6.88
C TRP A 190 -0.37 1.24 7.86
N PHE A 191 0.76 1.90 7.59
CA PHE A 191 1.24 3.05 8.36
C PHE A 191 1.27 4.30 7.48
N GLY A 192 0.71 5.41 7.96
CA GLY A 192 0.74 6.69 7.25
C GLY A 192 -0.52 7.04 6.49
N LYS A 193 -0.35 7.69 5.34
CA LYS A 193 -1.45 8.23 4.53
C LYS A 193 -2.19 7.10 3.80
N ASP A 194 -3.50 7.04 3.97
CA ASP A 194 -4.41 6.21 3.17
C ASP A 194 -4.88 6.95 1.92
N HIS A 195 -5.73 7.98 2.08
CA HIS A 195 -6.29 8.79 1.00
C HIS A 195 -7.13 8.03 -0.04
N ASN A 196 -7.63 6.85 0.32
CA ASN A 196 -8.61 6.07 -0.45
C ASN A 196 -9.90 5.80 0.32
N THR A 197 -10.03 6.27 1.56
CA THR A 197 -11.31 6.36 2.24
C THR A 197 -12.15 7.50 1.61
N PRO A 198 -13.36 7.24 1.10
CA PRO A 198 -14.24 8.29 0.62
C PRO A 198 -14.51 9.29 1.74
N THR A 199 -14.39 10.58 1.42
CA THR A 199 -14.46 11.66 2.43
C THR A 199 -15.79 11.71 3.16
N TYR A 200 -16.88 11.32 2.51
CA TYR A 200 -18.22 11.21 3.10
C TYR A 200 -18.41 9.96 3.99
N GLU A 201 -17.46 9.01 3.99
CA GLU A 201 -17.40 7.87 4.91
C GLU A 201 -16.27 7.98 5.95
N ALA A 202 -15.47 9.05 5.89
CA ALA A 202 -14.34 9.30 6.79
C ALA A 202 -14.80 9.83 8.16
N SER A 203 -15.63 9.05 8.85
CA SER A 203 -16.16 9.35 10.18
C SER A 203 -15.85 8.24 11.19
N GLN A 204 -15.78 8.59 12.48
CA GLN A 204 -15.66 7.61 13.57
C GLN A 204 -16.92 6.76 13.79
N ALA A 205 -18.01 7.01 13.05
CA ALA A 205 -19.22 6.21 13.13
C ALA A 205 -19.23 5.00 12.18
N GLY A 206 -18.23 4.91 11.28
CA GLY A 206 -18.21 3.90 10.22
C GLY A 206 -18.81 4.40 8.90
N PRO A 207 -19.01 3.51 7.90
CA PRO A 207 -19.08 2.04 7.99
C PRO A 207 -17.72 1.29 8.03
N PHE A 208 -16.58 1.99 7.96
CA PHE A 208 -15.21 1.43 7.99
C PHE A 208 -14.87 0.41 6.89
N THR A 209 -15.78 0.12 5.96
CA THR A 209 -15.59 -0.83 4.86
C THR A 209 -14.58 -0.32 3.83
N GLN A 210 -14.55 0.99 3.58
CA GLN A 210 -13.60 1.66 2.69
C GLN A 210 -12.33 2.16 3.40
N TRP A 211 -12.18 1.87 4.69
CA TRP A 211 -10.96 2.19 5.45
C TRP A 211 -9.90 1.09 5.24
N PRO A 212 -8.60 1.34 5.55
CA PRO A 212 -7.57 0.31 5.48
C PRO A 212 -7.95 -1.00 6.20
N THR A 213 -8.61 -0.90 7.36
CA THR A 213 -9.10 -2.06 8.13
C THR A 213 -10.22 -2.83 7.42
N GLY A 214 -11.05 -2.16 6.63
CA GLY A 214 -12.04 -2.80 5.75
C GLY A 214 -11.40 -3.40 4.50
N MET A 215 -10.31 -2.81 4.04
CA MET A 215 -9.59 -3.15 2.81
C MET A 215 -8.49 -4.20 2.97
N GLY A 216 -8.56 -5.00 4.03
CA GLY A 216 -7.70 -6.16 4.23
C GLY A 216 -6.36 -5.86 4.90
N PHE A 217 -6.25 -4.76 5.63
CA PHE A 217 -5.14 -4.53 6.56
C PHE A 217 -5.61 -4.81 7.99
N ASP A 218 -4.99 -5.75 8.69
CA ASP A 218 -5.34 -6.11 10.07
C ASP A 218 -5.08 -4.97 11.06
N TYR A 219 -4.14 -4.08 10.72
CA TYR A 219 -3.77 -2.93 11.53
C TYR A 219 -3.59 -1.66 10.69
N PHE A 220 -4.05 -0.53 11.22
CA PHE A 220 -3.82 0.78 10.62
C PHE A 220 -3.35 1.77 11.67
N TYR A 221 -2.31 2.52 11.35
CA TYR A 221 -1.88 3.68 12.14
C TYR A 221 -1.54 4.83 11.20
N GLY A 222 -2.39 5.84 11.15
CA GLY A 222 -2.30 6.79 10.06
C GLY A 222 -3.42 7.81 10.01
N PHE A 223 -3.58 8.43 8.85
CA PHE A 223 -4.66 9.35 8.57
C PHE A 223 -5.30 9.02 7.22
N VAL A 224 -6.60 9.21 7.13
CA VAL A 224 -7.40 8.84 5.95
C VAL A 224 -7.56 9.96 4.93
N GLY A 225 -7.32 11.21 5.33
CA GLY A 225 -7.42 12.38 4.46
C GLY A 225 -6.23 12.56 3.49
N GLY A 226 -6.35 13.55 2.62
CA GLY A 226 -5.31 13.90 1.64
C GLY A 226 -4.06 14.57 2.19
N ASP A 227 -4.13 15.15 3.37
CA ASP A 227 -2.99 15.81 4.02
C ASP A 227 -3.17 15.81 5.54
N ALA A 228 -2.08 16.10 6.25
CA ALA A 228 -2.09 16.19 7.69
C ALA A 228 -0.99 17.13 8.19
N ASN A 229 -1.28 17.81 9.31
CA ASN A 229 -0.28 18.61 10.02
C ASN A 229 0.73 17.69 10.74
N GLN A 230 2.03 17.97 10.60
CA GLN A 230 3.08 17.11 11.18
C GLN A 230 3.11 17.06 12.72
N TRP A 231 2.55 18.06 13.40
CA TRP A 231 2.57 18.19 14.87
C TRP A 231 1.19 18.15 15.51
N GLY A 232 0.12 18.21 14.72
CA GLY A 232 -1.27 18.05 15.17
C GLY A 232 -2.14 17.39 14.10
N PRO A 233 -1.81 16.17 13.66
CA PRO A 233 -2.54 15.49 12.58
C PRO A 233 -3.91 14.97 13.05
N ASN A 234 -4.80 14.75 12.07
CA ASN A 234 -5.98 13.94 12.27
C ASN A 234 -5.62 12.44 12.20
N LEU A 235 -5.11 11.90 13.30
CA LEU A 235 -4.53 10.57 13.36
C LEU A 235 -5.51 9.52 13.92
N PHE A 236 -5.41 8.31 13.39
CA PHE A 236 -6.22 7.16 13.77
C PHE A 236 -5.32 5.96 14.06
N ARG A 237 -5.71 5.19 15.08
CA ARG A 237 -5.26 3.81 15.29
C ARG A 237 -6.46 2.91 15.04
N ASN A 238 -6.38 2.10 13.99
CA ASN A 238 -7.50 1.40 13.38
C ASN A 238 -8.63 2.40 13.05
N THR A 239 -9.77 2.27 13.71
CA THR A 239 -10.94 3.14 13.52
C THR A 239 -11.09 4.17 14.65
N THR A 240 -10.17 4.18 15.61
CA THR A 240 -10.20 5.08 16.77
C THR A 240 -9.31 6.29 16.50
N GLN A 241 -9.88 7.49 16.52
CA GLN A 241 -9.12 8.73 16.45
C GLN A 241 -8.28 8.90 17.72
N ILE A 242 -7.03 9.31 17.56
CA ILE A 242 -6.07 9.47 18.65
C ILE A 242 -5.37 10.83 18.55
N TYR A 243 -4.96 11.36 19.70
CA TYR A 243 -4.29 12.66 19.79
C TYR A 243 -2.98 12.58 20.60
N PRO A 244 -2.03 11.71 20.20
CA PRO A 244 -0.81 11.48 20.98
C PRO A 244 0.03 12.77 21.15
N PHE A 245 -0.07 13.71 20.20
CA PHE A 245 0.62 14.99 20.25
C PHE A 245 0.19 15.90 21.40
N ASN A 246 -0.98 15.69 22.02
CA ASN A 246 -1.46 16.53 23.11
C ASN A 246 -0.55 16.52 24.34
N GLU A 247 0.18 15.43 24.57
CA GLU A 247 1.12 15.25 25.67
C GLU A 247 2.53 15.80 25.35
N HIS A 248 2.76 16.21 24.10
CA HIS A 248 4.09 16.57 23.58
C HIS A 248 4.15 17.98 22.98
N LYS A 249 3.31 18.92 23.44
CA LYS A 249 3.18 20.24 22.82
C LYS A 249 4.52 20.99 22.76
N GLY A 250 4.92 21.36 21.54
CA GLY A 250 6.01 22.32 21.29
C GLY A 250 5.58 23.76 21.55
N THR A 251 6.55 24.65 21.74
CA THR A 251 6.33 26.10 21.92
C THR A 251 7.00 26.93 20.82
N LEU A 252 7.44 26.29 19.73
CA LEU A 252 8.09 26.98 18.61
C LEU A 252 7.18 28.08 18.04
N LYS A 253 7.73 29.29 17.94
CA LYS A 253 7.06 30.47 17.37
C LYS A 253 8.06 31.25 16.55
N MET A 254 7.63 31.67 15.37
CA MET A 254 8.39 32.62 14.56
C MET A 254 8.24 34.00 15.18
N ASP A 255 9.35 34.62 15.57
CA ASP A 255 9.38 35.95 16.14
C ASP A 255 9.31 36.99 15.01
N ARG A 256 8.10 37.53 14.83
CA ARG A 256 7.80 38.55 13.82
C ARG A 256 7.84 39.98 14.38
N SER A 257 8.46 40.18 15.53
CA SER A 257 8.55 41.51 16.16
C SER A 257 9.26 42.55 15.28
N ASP A 258 10.23 42.12 14.45
CA ASP A 258 10.83 42.96 13.41
C ASP A 258 10.23 42.67 12.03
N PRO A 259 9.37 43.55 11.48
CA PRO A 259 8.79 43.38 10.15
C PRO A 259 9.80 43.58 9.00
N LYS A 260 11.01 44.08 9.27
CA LYS A 260 12.08 44.28 8.28
C LYS A 260 13.10 43.14 8.27
N ALA A 261 12.98 42.16 9.17
CA ALA A 261 13.88 41.02 9.22
C ALA A 261 13.84 40.24 7.90
N LYS A 262 15.00 39.95 7.30
CA LYS A 262 15.11 39.10 6.10
C LYS A 262 14.70 37.65 6.38
N VAL A 263 14.94 37.19 7.62
CA VAL A 263 14.52 35.89 8.14
C VAL A 263 14.08 36.12 9.59
N TRP A 264 12.83 35.78 9.91
CA TRP A 264 12.37 35.84 11.28
C TRP A 264 12.94 34.68 12.10
N PRO A 265 13.56 34.94 13.25
CA PRO A 265 14.08 33.86 14.09
C PRO A 265 12.94 33.02 14.65
N VAL A 266 13.22 31.74 14.89
CA VAL A 266 12.29 30.82 15.57
C VAL A 266 12.74 30.69 17.02
N THR A 267 11.83 30.93 17.96
CA THR A 267 12.06 30.83 19.40
C THR A 267 11.18 29.75 20.01
N GLY A 268 11.53 29.24 21.19
CA GLY A 268 10.76 28.20 21.90
C GLY A 268 11.40 26.82 21.82
N LYS A 269 10.64 25.79 22.19
CA LYS A 269 11.07 24.39 22.24
C LYS A 269 10.32 23.57 21.21
N GLU A 270 11.04 22.75 20.45
CA GLU A 270 10.43 21.80 19.54
C GLU A 270 9.61 20.75 20.29
N SER A 271 8.52 20.29 19.66
CA SER A 271 7.75 19.15 20.13
C SER A 271 8.65 17.92 20.20
N SER A 272 8.54 17.11 21.25
CA SER A 272 9.22 15.80 21.29
C SER A 272 8.52 14.75 20.41
N TRP A 273 7.45 15.13 19.72
CA TRP A 273 6.63 14.26 18.90
C TRP A 273 6.37 14.89 17.53
N ASN A 274 6.47 14.09 16.47
CA ASN A 274 5.96 14.43 15.15
C ASN A 274 5.36 13.18 14.49
N MET A 275 4.50 13.40 13.50
CA MET A 275 3.74 12.36 12.83
C MET A 275 4.63 11.32 12.15
N ILE A 276 5.72 11.74 11.49
CA ILE A 276 6.60 10.83 10.74
C ILE A 276 7.29 9.83 11.67
N THR A 277 7.90 10.32 12.77
CA THR A 277 8.58 9.43 13.72
C THR A 277 7.59 8.55 14.45
N ALA A 278 6.41 9.08 14.83
CA ALA A 278 5.38 8.31 15.48
C ALA A 278 4.86 7.14 14.62
N MET A 279 4.68 7.35 13.32
CA MET A 279 4.31 6.27 12.39
C MET A 279 5.40 5.21 12.24
N ALA A 280 6.67 5.62 12.24
CA ALA A 280 7.81 4.69 12.18
C ALA A 280 7.92 3.86 13.47
N ASP A 281 7.80 4.50 14.63
CA ASP A 281 7.86 3.83 15.93
C ASP A 281 6.68 2.84 16.10
N ASP A 282 5.47 3.23 15.70
CA ASP A 282 4.29 2.35 15.77
C ASP A 282 4.41 1.17 14.78
N ALA A 283 5.03 1.38 13.61
CA ALA A 283 5.35 0.30 12.68
C ALA A 283 6.35 -0.71 13.26
N ILE A 284 7.41 -0.22 13.91
CA ILE A 284 8.41 -1.05 14.58
C ILE A 284 7.77 -1.84 15.73
N ASP A 285 6.98 -1.19 16.57
CA ASP A 285 6.25 -1.83 17.67
C ASP A 285 5.28 -2.92 17.16
N TRP A 286 4.52 -2.64 16.11
CA TRP A 286 3.62 -3.63 15.51
C TRP A 286 4.39 -4.85 14.99
N MET A 287 5.51 -4.64 14.28
CA MET A 287 6.36 -5.73 13.81
C MET A 287 6.91 -6.57 14.98
N TYR A 288 7.24 -5.97 16.13
CA TYR A 288 7.63 -6.75 17.31
C TYR A 288 6.47 -7.58 17.88
N ARG A 289 5.25 -7.01 17.94
CA ARG A 289 4.07 -7.69 18.51
C ARG A 289 3.62 -8.90 17.70
N ILE A 290 3.73 -8.87 16.37
CA ILE A 290 3.31 -10.00 15.52
C ILE A 290 4.24 -11.22 15.60
N HIS A 291 5.41 -11.08 16.23
CA HIS A 291 6.38 -12.15 16.43
C HIS A 291 6.39 -12.73 17.86
N GLN A 292 5.50 -12.25 18.74
CA GLN A 292 5.29 -12.79 20.10
C GLN A 292 4.28 -13.94 20.08
#